data_AF-A0A212LQM2-F1
#
_entry.id   AF-A0A212LQM2-F1
#
_cell.length_a   1.000
_cell.length_b   1.000
_cell.length_c   1.000
_cell.angle_alpha   90.00
_cell.angle_beta   90.00
_cell.angle_gamma   90.00
#
_symmetry.space_group_name_H-M   'P 1'
#
loop_
_entity.id
_entity.type
_entity.pdbx_description
1 polymer ?
#
loop_
_entity_poly.entity_id
_entity_poly.type
_entity_poly.pdbx_seq_one_letter_code
_entity_poly.pdbx_strand_id
1 'polypeptide(L)'
;MSVWLFALTLIGIILAAWWCYTRRLDWQFAHITAQLNKITTKRQVKAAAGKRILSRIYKIINTSLYAGKAADAYRAFDLLKLALGQGLGRPGEPLRLTAAVYLAVKSNQLDIAGHGIDAFRPLLKNMKPGEVPAAVEQLALIAVLSLKKRQNFLAARAVEVIAAGMGAAADEADHASVMRALRLIGLFALRRQDTGLVLELQSKLETWLMAVQSTVSSQEQVAGILSAWLHRIVKTGDASQLAILTQYIDQLVKKGLLTEQAITIIIAECNYLAGMDSRNPYSRLTGAISMTNLELAVQMRTVSIWRQAVDGAGQAARLAIAQRTLTECFAVGYPLFEMGRRLLIAELNAGPLQDSFRQQALYVLVRECLQLIEFVGRQNFAVTAADIIEQIYLDWIKRQGNAGHNKSIKKFCQLLFLYCTRIKRRQKRATADGADFNTGEGITAADREQLKKLGFISE
;
A
#
# COMPACT_ATOMS: atom_id res chain seq x y z
N MET A 1 30.23 -40.57 -68.39
CA MET A 1 29.44 -39.36 -68.05
C MET A 1 28.22 -39.63 -67.15
N SER A 2 27.58 -40.82 -67.23
CA SER A 2 26.44 -41.19 -66.38
C SER A 2 26.75 -41.26 -64.88
N VAL A 3 27.92 -41.76 -64.48
CA VAL A 3 28.32 -41.91 -63.06
C VAL A 3 28.44 -40.54 -62.34
N TRP A 4 28.89 -39.50 -63.04
CA TRP A 4 29.01 -38.14 -62.50
C TRP A 4 27.66 -37.45 -62.30
N LEU A 5 26.69 -37.71 -63.19
CA LEU A 5 25.31 -37.23 -63.05
C LEU A 5 24.59 -37.90 -61.86
N PHE A 6 24.80 -39.20 -61.64
CA PHE A 6 24.28 -39.88 -60.45
C PHE A 6 24.91 -39.35 -59.15
N ALA A 7 26.22 -39.09 -59.13
CA ALA A 7 26.86 -38.51 -57.95
C ALA A 7 26.35 -37.10 -57.62
N LEU A 8 26.17 -36.23 -58.63
CA LEU A 8 25.66 -34.86 -58.43
C LEU A 8 24.20 -34.83 -57.97
N THR A 9 23.34 -35.69 -58.52
CA THR A 9 21.94 -35.81 -58.07
C THR A 9 21.84 -36.36 -56.65
N LEU A 10 22.68 -37.33 -56.27
CA LEU A 10 22.73 -37.86 -54.91
C LEU A 10 23.19 -36.81 -53.89
N ILE A 11 24.22 -36.01 -54.23
CA ILE A 11 24.66 -34.88 -53.41
C ILE A 11 23.55 -33.84 -53.28
N GLY A 12 22.83 -33.53 -54.37
CA GLY A 12 21.67 -32.64 -54.36
C GLY A 12 20.54 -33.13 -53.45
N ILE A 13 20.22 -34.43 -53.50
CA ILE A 13 19.20 -35.06 -52.64
C ILE A 13 19.66 -35.05 -51.18
N ILE A 14 20.94 -35.34 -50.89
CA ILE A 14 21.50 -35.29 -49.55
C ILE A 14 21.47 -33.86 -49.00
N LEU A 15 21.83 -32.86 -49.82
CA LEU A 15 21.75 -31.44 -49.44
C LEU A 15 20.31 -31.00 -49.21
N ALA A 16 19.37 -31.42 -50.04
CA ALA A 16 17.94 -31.12 -49.89
C ALA A 16 17.34 -31.81 -48.66
N ALA A 17 17.68 -33.09 -48.43
CA ALA A 17 17.28 -33.83 -47.24
C ALA A 17 17.87 -33.22 -45.98
N TRP A 18 19.15 -32.84 -45.99
CA TRP A 18 19.82 -32.12 -44.91
C TRP A 18 19.18 -30.75 -44.68
N TRP A 19 18.84 -30.00 -45.74
CA TRP A 19 18.16 -28.71 -45.64
C TRP A 19 16.75 -28.82 -45.08
N CYS A 20 15.98 -29.83 -45.50
CA CYS A 20 14.66 -30.13 -44.93
C CYS A 20 14.77 -30.60 -43.47
N TYR A 21 15.76 -31.43 -43.15
CA TYR A 21 15.96 -31.98 -41.80
C TYR A 21 16.44 -30.92 -40.81
N THR A 22 17.37 -30.05 -41.22
CA THR A 22 17.85 -28.92 -40.42
C THR A 22 16.79 -27.82 -40.23
N ARG A 23 15.79 -27.76 -41.11
CA ARG A 23 14.61 -26.90 -40.95
C ARG A 23 13.52 -27.49 -40.04
N ARG A 24 13.56 -28.78 -39.69
CA ARG A 24 12.61 -29.35 -38.72
C ARG A 24 12.87 -28.75 -37.33
N LEU A 25 11.80 -28.26 -36.70
CA LEU A 25 11.86 -27.62 -35.39
C LEU A 25 12.43 -28.55 -34.31
N ASP A 26 12.09 -29.85 -34.36
CA ASP A 26 12.62 -30.83 -33.41
C ASP A 26 14.16 -30.95 -33.47
N TRP A 27 14.74 -30.89 -34.68
CA TRP A 27 16.19 -30.92 -34.83
C TRP A 27 16.83 -29.63 -34.34
N GLN A 28 16.18 -28.48 -34.57
CA GLN A 28 16.64 -27.19 -34.03
C GLN A 28 16.60 -27.18 -32.49
N PHE A 29 15.55 -27.71 -31.88
CA PHE A 29 15.45 -27.88 -30.43
C PHE A 29 16.52 -28.82 -29.90
N ALA A 30 16.69 -30.01 -30.50
CA ALA A 30 17.74 -30.96 -30.09
C ALA A 30 19.15 -30.37 -30.24
N HIS A 31 19.41 -29.64 -31.32
CA HIS A 31 20.70 -28.99 -31.55
C HIS A 31 20.98 -27.87 -30.54
N ILE A 32 20.00 -27.01 -30.25
CA ILE A 32 20.13 -25.96 -29.24
C ILE A 32 20.33 -26.56 -27.85
N THR A 33 19.59 -27.62 -27.52
CA THR A 33 19.72 -28.34 -26.24
C THR A 33 21.11 -28.95 -26.11
N ALA A 34 21.61 -29.62 -27.14
CA ALA A 34 22.97 -30.17 -27.16
C ALA A 34 24.04 -29.08 -27.06
N GLN A 35 23.83 -27.91 -27.68
CA GLN A 35 24.72 -26.76 -27.53
C GLN A 35 24.71 -26.21 -26.10
N LEU A 36 23.53 -26.07 -25.47
CA LEU A 36 23.40 -25.63 -24.09
C LEU A 36 24.08 -26.62 -23.12
N ASN A 37 23.89 -27.93 -23.29
CA ASN A 37 24.54 -28.96 -22.46
C ASN A 37 26.08 -29.00 -22.63
N LYS A 38 26.59 -28.63 -23.82
CA LYS A 38 28.04 -28.47 -24.04
C LYS A 38 28.60 -27.18 -23.44
N ILE A 39 27.73 -26.21 -23.18
CA ILE A 39 28.08 -24.92 -22.60
C ILE A 39 28.03 -25.00 -21.07
N THR A 40 27.07 -25.74 -20.49
CA THR A 40 27.00 -25.99 -19.04
C THR A 40 28.23 -26.70 -18.48
N THR A 41 28.93 -27.48 -19.31
CA THR A 41 30.18 -28.17 -18.95
C THR A 41 31.43 -27.28 -19.08
N LYS A 42 31.32 -26.07 -19.63
CA LYS A 42 32.45 -25.15 -19.82
C LYS A 42 32.37 -23.97 -18.86
N ARG A 43 33.44 -23.76 -18.08
CA ARG A 43 33.56 -22.72 -17.05
C ARG A 43 33.49 -21.28 -17.59
N GLN A 44 33.78 -21.05 -18.87
CA GLN A 44 33.66 -19.75 -19.53
C GLN A 44 33.10 -19.90 -20.94
N VAL A 45 32.03 -19.16 -21.23
CA VAL A 45 31.34 -19.18 -22.51
C VAL A 45 31.67 -17.91 -23.27
N LYS A 46 32.11 -18.03 -24.53
CA LYS A 46 32.30 -16.86 -25.40
C LYS A 46 30.98 -16.13 -25.59
N ALA A 47 30.93 -14.83 -25.27
CA ALA A 47 29.72 -13.99 -25.36
C ALA A 47 29.06 -14.04 -26.76
N ALA A 48 29.87 -14.20 -27.82
CA ALA A 48 29.40 -14.34 -29.20
C ALA A 48 28.68 -15.68 -29.49
N ALA A 49 28.99 -16.76 -28.78
CA ALA A 49 28.30 -18.04 -28.91
C ALA A 49 26.93 -17.98 -28.21
N GLY A 50 26.90 -17.45 -26.98
CA GLY A 50 25.65 -17.10 -26.28
C GLY A 50 24.77 -16.21 -27.15
N LYS A 51 25.36 -15.13 -27.70
CA LYS A 51 25.12 -14.39 -28.98
C LYS A 51 24.16 -15.01 -30.01
N ARG A 52 24.52 -16.21 -30.45
CA ARG A 52 23.83 -16.87 -31.55
C ARG A 52 22.69 -17.74 -31.03
N ILE A 53 22.88 -18.36 -29.88
CA ILE A 53 21.90 -19.27 -29.26
C ILE A 53 20.62 -18.54 -28.90
N LEU A 54 20.65 -17.47 -28.07
CA LEU A 54 19.41 -16.78 -27.72
C LEU A 54 18.71 -16.16 -28.94
N SER A 55 19.47 -15.70 -29.93
CA SER A 55 18.88 -15.11 -31.15
C SER A 55 18.11 -16.16 -31.96
N ARG A 56 18.58 -17.41 -31.98
CA ARG A 56 17.86 -18.54 -32.57
C ARG A 56 16.61 -18.89 -31.73
N ILE A 57 16.73 -18.93 -30.41
CA ILE A 57 15.60 -19.20 -29.51
C ILE A 57 14.49 -18.15 -29.70
N TYR A 58 14.81 -16.85 -29.66
CA TYR A 58 13.83 -15.78 -29.92
C TYR A 58 13.21 -15.85 -31.31
N LYS A 59 13.98 -16.24 -32.33
CA LYS A 59 13.43 -16.46 -33.68
C LYS A 59 12.38 -17.58 -33.65
N ILE A 60 12.68 -18.69 -32.99
CA ILE A 60 11.74 -19.82 -32.82
C ILE A 60 10.50 -19.39 -32.04
N ILE A 61 10.66 -18.67 -30.93
CA ILE A 61 9.55 -18.11 -30.13
C ILE A 61 8.65 -17.23 -31.01
N ASN A 62 9.22 -16.25 -31.71
CA ASN A 62 8.41 -15.37 -32.56
C ASN A 62 7.69 -16.16 -33.66
N THR A 63 8.38 -17.07 -34.37
CA THR A 63 7.74 -17.87 -35.43
C THR A 63 6.65 -18.81 -34.90
N SER A 64 6.83 -19.40 -33.72
CA SER A 64 5.83 -20.30 -33.11
C SER A 64 4.63 -19.54 -32.58
N LEU A 65 4.83 -18.35 -31.99
CA LEU A 65 3.76 -17.46 -31.55
C LEU A 65 2.91 -16.93 -32.71
N TYR A 66 3.53 -16.54 -33.84
CA TYR A 66 2.80 -16.14 -35.04
C TYR A 66 2.05 -17.31 -35.70
N ALA A 67 2.64 -18.50 -35.69
CA ALA A 67 2.03 -19.70 -36.26
C ALA A 67 0.99 -20.38 -35.34
N GLY A 68 0.76 -19.88 -34.12
CA GLY A 68 -0.18 -20.48 -33.16
C GLY A 68 0.28 -21.84 -32.59
N LYS A 69 1.55 -22.21 -32.73
CA LYS A 69 2.08 -23.51 -32.28
C LYS A 69 2.49 -23.45 -30.81
N ALA A 70 1.49 -23.62 -29.94
CA ALA A 70 1.67 -23.45 -28.50
C ALA A 70 2.75 -24.35 -27.88
N ALA A 71 2.80 -25.63 -28.28
CA ALA A 71 3.79 -26.60 -27.76
C ALA A 71 5.24 -26.22 -28.13
N ASP A 72 5.46 -25.71 -29.35
CA ASP A 72 6.78 -25.28 -29.80
C ASP A 72 7.22 -24.01 -29.06
N ALA A 73 6.31 -23.06 -28.86
CA ALA A 73 6.57 -21.85 -28.10
C ALA A 73 6.94 -22.17 -26.64
N TYR A 74 6.21 -23.10 -26.02
CA TYR A 74 6.50 -23.60 -24.66
C TYR A 74 7.92 -24.17 -24.56
N ARG A 75 8.28 -25.11 -25.44
CA ARG A 75 9.63 -25.71 -25.50
C ARG A 75 10.71 -24.65 -25.71
N ALA A 76 10.43 -23.65 -26.54
CA ALA A 76 11.37 -22.56 -26.79
C ALA A 76 11.57 -21.65 -25.56
N PHE A 77 10.51 -21.37 -24.78
CA PHE A 77 10.63 -20.65 -23.50
C PHE A 77 11.37 -21.47 -22.44
N ASP A 78 11.22 -22.79 -22.40
CA ASP A 78 11.99 -23.62 -21.47
C ASP A 78 13.49 -23.62 -21.80
N LEU A 79 13.85 -23.71 -23.08
CA LEU A 79 15.24 -23.54 -23.49
C LEU A 79 15.77 -22.14 -23.18
N LEU A 80 14.92 -21.12 -23.27
CA LEU A 80 15.28 -19.77 -22.86
C LEU A 80 15.55 -19.69 -21.35
N LYS A 81 14.68 -20.25 -20.51
CA LYS A 81 14.88 -20.35 -19.05
C LYS A 81 16.21 -21.01 -18.71
N LEU A 82 16.50 -22.15 -19.36
CA LEU A 82 17.76 -22.87 -19.19
C LEU A 82 18.96 -22.01 -19.61
N ALA A 83 18.89 -21.37 -20.77
CA ALA A 83 19.97 -20.52 -21.28
C ALA A 83 20.24 -19.32 -20.34
N LEU A 84 19.18 -18.67 -19.85
CA LEU A 84 19.28 -17.56 -18.90
C LEU A 84 19.78 -18.02 -17.54
N GLY A 85 19.39 -19.21 -17.08
CA GLY A 85 19.87 -19.83 -15.84
C GLY A 85 21.36 -20.15 -15.86
N GLN A 86 21.94 -20.30 -17.05
CA GLN A 86 23.38 -20.49 -17.28
C GLN A 86 24.14 -19.16 -17.47
N GLY A 87 23.49 -18.02 -17.23
CA GLY A 87 24.13 -16.70 -17.31
C GLY A 87 24.40 -16.22 -18.75
N LEU A 88 23.73 -16.77 -19.76
CA LEU A 88 23.90 -16.35 -21.17
C LEU A 88 23.22 -15.00 -21.50
N GLY A 89 22.76 -14.28 -20.47
CA GLY A 89 22.11 -12.98 -20.59
C GLY A 89 22.99 -11.94 -21.31
N ARG A 90 22.32 -10.97 -21.94
CA ARG A 90 22.96 -9.93 -22.74
C ARG A 90 22.44 -8.55 -22.32
N PRO A 91 23.15 -7.46 -22.67
CA PRO A 91 22.58 -6.13 -22.52
C PRO A 91 21.26 -6.03 -23.30
N GLY A 92 20.24 -5.48 -22.63
CA GLY A 92 18.88 -5.32 -23.16
C GLY A 92 18.04 -6.60 -23.22
N GLU A 93 18.48 -7.69 -22.57
CA GLU A 93 17.70 -8.94 -22.49
C GLU A 93 16.30 -8.78 -21.87
N PRO A 94 16.09 -7.99 -20.80
CA PRO A 94 14.76 -7.79 -20.24
C PRO A 94 13.75 -7.23 -21.24
N LEU A 95 14.17 -6.31 -22.11
CA LEU A 95 13.30 -5.71 -23.12
C LEU A 95 12.90 -6.74 -24.18
N ARG A 96 13.82 -7.61 -24.60
CA ARG A 96 13.54 -8.67 -25.58
C ARG A 96 12.58 -9.71 -25.01
N LEU A 97 12.79 -10.12 -23.77
CA LEU A 97 11.90 -11.05 -23.09
C LEU A 97 10.49 -10.45 -22.93
N THR A 98 10.41 -9.15 -22.60
CA THR A 98 9.14 -8.42 -22.54
C THR A 98 8.43 -8.38 -23.87
N ALA A 99 9.15 -8.13 -24.97
CA ALA A 99 8.56 -8.16 -26.31
C ALA A 99 7.97 -9.53 -26.66
N ALA A 100 8.66 -10.62 -26.28
CA ALA A 100 8.17 -11.98 -26.49
C ALA A 100 6.92 -12.29 -25.64
N VAL A 101 6.91 -11.90 -24.36
CA VAL A 101 5.73 -12.02 -23.49
C VAL A 101 4.57 -11.19 -24.05
N TYR A 102 4.82 -9.95 -24.44
CA TYR A 102 3.80 -9.08 -25.03
C TYR A 102 3.19 -9.68 -26.31
N LEU A 103 4.03 -10.29 -27.17
CA LEU A 103 3.56 -10.98 -28.36
C LEU A 103 2.67 -12.17 -27.99
N ALA A 104 3.05 -12.99 -27.00
CA ALA A 104 2.22 -14.09 -26.51
C ALA A 104 0.86 -13.62 -25.97
N VAL A 105 0.84 -12.52 -25.20
CA VAL A 105 -0.39 -11.90 -24.70
C VAL A 105 -1.22 -11.28 -25.83
N LYS A 106 -0.60 -10.79 -26.91
CA LYS A 106 -1.32 -10.29 -28.10
C LYS A 106 -1.94 -11.43 -28.90
N SER A 107 -1.26 -12.57 -29.00
CA SER A 107 -1.73 -13.78 -29.68
C SER A 107 -2.69 -14.65 -28.84
N ASN A 108 -3.20 -14.13 -27.71
CA ASN A 108 -4.08 -14.83 -26.76
C ASN A 108 -3.54 -16.17 -26.22
N GLN A 109 -2.22 -16.33 -26.20
CA GLN A 109 -1.53 -17.51 -25.67
C GLN A 109 -1.07 -17.22 -24.24
N LEU A 110 -2.02 -17.17 -23.31
CA LEU A 110 -1.82 -16.69 -21.94
C LEU A 110 -0.90 -17.59 -21.11
N ASP A 111 -1.04 -18.91 -21.23
CA ASP A 111 -0.17 -19.86 -20.52
C ASP A 111 1.29 -19.63 -20.92
N ILE A 112 1.54 -19.49 -22.22
CA ILE A 112 2.87 -19.26 -22.78
C ILE A 112 3.43 -17.91 -22.32
N ALA A 113 2.61 -16.86 -22.23
CA ALA A 113 3.01 -15.60 -21.62
C ALA A 113 3.45 -15.77 -20.15
N GLY A 114 2.73 -16.59 -19.38
CA GLY A 114 3.12 -16.98 -18.02
C GLY A 114 4.49 -17.68 -17.97
N HIS A 115 4.74 -18.61 -18.89
CA HIS A 115 6.05 -19.26 -19.02
C HIS A 115 7.16 -18.27 -19.40
N GLY A 116 6.85 -17.26 -20.21
CA GLY A 116 7.78 -16.18 -20.52
C GLY A 116 8.09 -15.29 -19.30
N ILE A 117 7.10 -14.99 -18.46
CA ILE A 117 7.29 -14.24 -17.20
C ILE A 117 8.24 -15.00 -16.27
N ASP A 118 8.08 -16.32 -16.13
CA ASP A 118 8.98 -17.13 -15.30
C ASP A 118 10.44 -17.10 -15.76
N ALA A 119 10.71 -16.84 -17.05
CA ALA A 119 12.07 -16.74 -17.56
C ALA A 119 12.82 -15.51 -17.02
N PHE A 120 12.12 -14.55 -16.41
CA PHE A 120 12.75 -13.49 -15.64
C PHE A 120 13.39 -13.97 -14.32
N ARG A 121 12.90 -15.05 -13.69
CA ARG A 121 13.52 -15.57 -12.44
C ARG A 121 15.01 -15.95 -12.64
N PRO A 122 15.37 -16.81 -13.60
CA PRO A 122 16.78 -17.13 -13.85
C PRO A 122 17.57 -15.94 -14.41
N LEU A 123 16.90 -15.00 -15.11
CA LEU A 123 17.54 -13.77 -15.57
C LEU A 123 17.99 -12.91 -14.38
N LEU A 124 17.06 -12.58 -13.48
CA LEU A 124 17.31 -11.75 -12.29
C LEU A 124 18.43 -12.36 -11.42
N LYS A 125 18.43 -13.68 -11.22
CA LYS A 125 19.46 -14.38 -10.43
C LYS A 125 20.88 -14.18 -10.97
N ASN A 126 21.04 -14.03 -12.28
CA ASN A 126 22.34 -13.95 -12.95
C ASN A 126 22.71 -12.54 -13.42
N MET A 127 21.86 -11.54 -13.13
CA MET A 127 22.10 -10.15 -13.48
C MET A 127 23.09 -9.48 -12.52
N LYS A 128 23.80 -8.47 -13.00
CA LYS A 128 24.63 -7.61 -12.15
C LYS A 128 23.76 -6.59 -11.39
N PRO A 129 24.15 -6.13 -10.19
CA PRO A 129 23.39 -5.19 -9.35
C PRO A 129 23.02 -3.82 -9.97
N GLY A 130 23.50 -3.48 -11.17
CA GLY A 130 23.05 -2.27 -11.89
C GLY A 130 21.98 -2.51 -12.96
N GLU A 131 21.73 -3.76 -13.34
CA GLU A 131 20.84 -4.13 -14.45
C GLU A 131 19.46 -4.62 -13.98
N VAL A 132 19.34 -4.94 -12.69
CA VAL A 132 18.10 -5.39 -12.04
C VAL A 132 16.96 -4.36 -12.17
N PRO A 133 17.18 -3.04 -12.00
CA PRO A 133 16.09 -2.06 -12.08
C PRO A 133 15.38 -2.08 -13.43
N ALA A 134 16.15 -2.22 -14.52
CA ALA A 134 15.58 -2.30 -15.86
C ALA A 134 14.71 -3.55 -16.04
N ALA A 135 15.08 -4.69 -15.45
CA ALA A 135 14.29 -5.91 -15.50
C ALA A 135 13.01 -5.82 -14.68
N VAL A 136 13.08 -5.21 -13.49
CA VAL A 136 11.93 -4.96 -12.62
C VAL A 136 10.92 -4.00 -13.28
N GLU A 137 11.40 -2.93 -13.92
CA GLU A 137 10.55 -2.00 -14.68
C GLU A 137 9.80 -2.71 -15.82
N GLN A 138 10.51 -3.58 -16.56
CA GLN A 138 9.89 -4.40 -17.60
C GLN A 138 8.82 -5.35 -17.06
N LEU A 139 9.07 -6.02 -15.93
CA LEU A 139 8.06 -6.86 -15.26
C LEU A 139 6.86 -6.04 -14.79
N ALA A 140 7.08 -4.83 -14.26
CA ALA A 140 6.01 -3.93 -13.86
C ALA A 140 5.13 -3.52 -15.07
N LEU A 141 5.75 -3.26 -16.22
CA LEU A 141 5.02 -2.99 -17.47
C LEU A 141 4.17 -4.20 -17.90
N ILE A 142 4.70 -5.42 -17.82
CA ILE A 142 3.95 -6.65 -18.12
C ILE A 142 2.75 -6.78 -17.17
N ALA A 143 2.95 -6.55 -15.87
CA ALA A 143 1.87 -6.60 -14.87
C ALA A 143 0.77 -5.57 -15.17
N VAL A 144 1.15 -4.31 -15.46
CA VAL A 144 0.20 -3.24 -15.81
C VAL A 144 -0.56 -3.55 -17.10
N LEU A 145 0.11 -4.07 -18.14
CA LEU A 145 -0.53 -4.48 -19.39
C LEU A 145 -1.50 -5.64 -19.18
N SER A 146 -1.11 -6.61 -18.34
CA SER A 146 -1.95 -7.75 -17.97
C SER A 146 -3.21 -7.29 -17.22
N LEU A 147 -3.07 -6.33 -16.30
CA LEU A 147 -4.19 -5.70 -15.62
C LEU A 147 -5.10 -4.95 -16.60
N LYS A 148 -4.56 -4.23 -17.59
CA LYS A 148 -5.40 -3.59 -18.62
C LYS A 148 -6.19 -4.60 -19.44
N LYS A 149 -5.63 -5.78 -19.70
CA LYS A 149 -6.27 -6.87 -20.45
C LYS A 149 -7.16 -7.81 -19.61
N ARG A 150 -7.40 -7.48 -18.33
CA ARG A 150 -8.16 -8.29 -17.37
C ARG A 150 -7.56 -9.68 -17.10
N GLN A 151 -6.25 -9.83 -17.24
CA GLN A 151 -5.51 -11.07 -17.01
C GLN A 151 -4.83 -11.04 -15.64
N ASN A 152 -5.63 -11.24 -14.58
CA ASN A 152 -5.17 -11.10 -13.19
C ASN A 152 -4.08 -12.14 -12.84
N PHE A 153 -4.19 -13.36 -13.37
CA PHE A 153 -3.20 -14.43 -13.20
C PHE A 153 -1.79 -14.01 -13.67
N LEU A 154 -1.68 -13.36 -14.84
CA LEU A 154 -0.40 -12.91 -15.37
C LEU A 154 0.19 -11.77 -14.53
N ALA A 155 -0.67 -10.89 -14.01
CA ALA A 155 -0.23 -9.81 -13.12
C ALA A 155 0.30 -10.36 -11.79
N ALA A 156 -0.41 -11.30 -11.16
CA ALA A 156 0.04 -12.01 -9.96
C ALA A 156 1.39 -12.70 -10.19
N ARG A 157 1.52 -13.45 -11.30
CA ARG A 157 2.79 -14.12 -11.64
C ARG A 157 3.94 -13.15 -11.85
N ALA A 158 3.71 -11.99 -12.45
CA ALA A 158 4.72 -10.95 -12.56
C ALA A 158 5.11 -10.37 -11.19
N VAL A 159 4.14 -10.16 -10.29
CA VAL A 159 4.38 -9.74 -8.90
C VAL A 159 5.21 -10.77 -8.15
N GLU A 160 4.93 -12.07 -8.30
CA GLU A 160 5.75 -13.12 -7.69
C GLU A 160 7.21 -13.08 -8.15
N VAL A 161 7.45 -12.82 -9.44
CA VAL A 161 8.83 -12.73 -9.97
C VAL A 161 9.52 -11.47 -9.50
N ILE A 162 8.82 -10.32 -9.46
CA ILE A 162 9.35 -9.07 -8.89
C ILE A 162 9.71 -9.30 -7.41
N ALA A 163 8.83 -9.96 -6.66
CA ALA A 163 9.04 -10.24 -5.25
C ALA A 163 10.22 -11.21 -5.03
N ALA A 164 10.36 -12.24 -5.87
CA ALA A 164 11.54 -13.12 -5.84
C ALA A 164 12.83 -12.38 -6.19
N GLY A 165 12.75 -11.36 -7.06
CA GLY A 165 13.85 -10.45 -7.38
C GLY A 165 14.34 -9.63 -6.18
N MET A 166 13.51 -9.43 -5.15
CA MET A 166 13.91 -8.75 -3.92
C MET A 166 14.99 -9.50 -3.15
N GLY A 167 15.05 -10.83 -3.25
CA GLY A 167 16.12 -11.63 -2.63
C GLY A 167 17.46 -11.55 -3.38
N ALA A 168 17.47 -11.02 -4.61
CA ALA A 168 18.66 -10.82 -5.44
C ALA A 168 19.12 -9.35 -5.48
N ALA A 169 18.34 -8.43 -4.91
CA ALA A 169 18.68 -7.03 -4.81
C ALA A 169 19.84 -6.84 -3.83
N ALA A 170 20.98 -6.36 -4.34
CA ALA A 170 22.16 -6.12 -3.51
C ALA A 170 22.24 -4.65 -3.06
N ASP A 171 21.76 -3.72 -3.90
CA ASP A 171 21.92 -2.29 -3.72
C ASP A 171 20.60 -1.59 -3.34
N GLU A 172 20.68 -0.38 -2.76
CA GLU A 172 19.51 0.44 -2.43
C GLU A 172 18.69 0.83 -3.69
N ALA A 173 19.38 1.03 -4.82
CA ALA A 173 18.75 1.30 -6.11
C ALA A 173 17.85 0.14 -6.59
N ASP A 174 18.28 -1.10 -6.37
CA ASP A 174 17.52 -2.30 -6.71
C ASP A 174 16.25 -2.39 -5.86
N HIS A 175 16.40 -2.22 -4.54
CA HIS A 175 15.27 -2.18 -3.61
C HIS A 175 14.26 -1.09 -3.98
N ALA A 176 14.74 0.13 -4.27
CA ALA A 176 13.89 1.23 -4.68
C ALA A 176 13.15 0.98 -6.00
N SER A 177 13.75 0.23 -6.93
CA SER A 177 13.11 -0.14 -8.20
C SER A 177 11.95 -1.11 -7.97
N VAL A 178 12.13 -2.09 -7.07
CA VAL A 178 11.08 -3.04 -6.71
C VAL A 178 9.94 -2.34 -5.98
N MET A 179 10.25 -1.45 -5.03
CA MET A 179 9.24 -0.66 -4.33
C MET A 179 8.43 0.21 -5.29
N ARG A 180 9.08 0.85 -6.26
CA ARG A 180 8.40 1.60 -7.33
C ARG A 180 7.48 0.70 -8.17
N ALA A 181 7.92 -0.51 -8.51
CA ALA A 181 7.11 -1.48 -9.25
C ALA A 181 5.87 -1.93 -8.45
N LEU A 182 6.05 -2.31 -7.18
CA LEU A 182 4.95 -2.71 -6.30
C LEU A 182 3.95 -1.57 -6.09
N ARG A 183 4.44 -0.33 -5.90
CA ARG A 183 3.61 0.88 -5.85
C ARG A 183 2.73 0.99 -7.09
N LEU A 184 3.34 0.91 -8.27
CA LEU A 184 2.66 1.07 -9.56
C LEU A 184 1.60 -0.02 -9.77
N ILE A 185 1.94 -1.28 -9.54
CA ILE A 185 1.03 -2.41 -9.71
C ILE A 185 -0.16 -2.28 -8.74
N GLY A 186 0.10 -1.95 -7.48
CA GLY A 186 -0.95 -1.72 -6.48
C GLY A 186 -1.91 -0.60 -6.88
N LEU A 187 -1.42 0.52 -7.42
CA LEU A 187 -2.28 1.60 -7.93
C LEU A 187 -3.21 1.13 -9.06
N PHE A 188 -2.72 0.27 -9.96
CA PHE A 188 -3.55 -0.30 -11.03
C PHE A 188 -4.53 -1.35 -10.50
N ALA A 189 -4.14 -2.15 -9.51
CA ALA A 189 -5.01 -3.12 -8.83
C ALA A 189 -6.18 -2.40 -8.14
N LEU A 190 -5.90 -1.36 -7.35
CA LEU A 190 -6.92 -0.53 -6.68
C LEU A 190 -7.84 0.16 -7.69
N ARG A 191 -7.30 0.67 -8.81
CA ARG A 191 -8.10 1.26 -9.90
C ARG A 191 -9.10 0.26 -10.51
N ARG A 192 -8.78 -1.03 -10.49
CA ARG A 192 -9.64 -2.10 -11.01
C ARG A 192 -10.49 -2.77 -9.94
N GLN A 193 -10.36 -2.36 -8.67
CA GLN A 193 -11.01 -3.00 -7.53
C GLN A 193 -10.63 -4.49 -7.39
N ASP A 194 -9.39 -4.83 -7.75
CA ASP A 194 -8.85 -6.19 -7.61
C ASP A 194 -8.33 -6.41 -6.19
N THR A 195 -9.24 -6.76 -5.27
CA THR A 195 -8.91 -6.98 -3.86
C THR A 195 -7.94 -8.15 -3.67
N GLY A 196 -8.05 -9.20 -4.50
CA GLY A 196 -7.16 -10.37 -4.43
C GLY A 196 -5.70 -10.01 -4.69
N LEU A 197 -5.43 -9.25 -5.75
CA LEU A 197 -4.07 -8.82 -6.06
C LEU A 197 -3.51 -7.83 -5.01
N VAL A 198 -4.36 -6.98 -4.43
CA VAL A 198 -3.95 -6.06 -3.34
C VAL A 198 -3.53 -6.87 -2.10
N LEU A 199 -4.31 -7.88 -1.70
CA LEU A 199 -3.96 -8.76 -0.57
C LEU A 199 -2.66 -9.54 -0.84
N GLU A 200 -2.45 -10.01 -2.07
CA GLU A 200 -1.20 -10.66 -2.45
C GLU A 200 0.00 -9.70 -2.32
N LEU A 201 -0.12 -8.48 -2.84
CA LEU A 201 0.92 -7.45 -2.71
C LEU A 201 1.23 -7.14 -1.24
N GLN A 202 0.21 -7.02 -0.39
CA GLN A 202 0.37 -6.83 1.06
C GLN A 202 1.12 -8.00 1.71
N SER A 203 0.75 -9.24 1.38
CA SER A 203 1.42 -10.43 1.91
C SER A 203 2.90 -10.51 1.48
N LYS A 204 3.21 -10.20 0.22
CA LYS A 204 4.60 -10.17 -0.27
C LYS A 204 5.42 -9.07 0.39
N LEU A 205 4.84 -7.88 0.56
CA LEU A 205 5.49 -6.75 1.20
C LEU A 205 5.79 -7.04 2.69
N GLU A 206 4.84 -7.66 3.38
CA GLU A 206 5.02 -8.07 4.78
C GLU A 206 6.12 -9.13 4.91
N THR A 207 6.07 -10.19 4.08
CA THR A 207 7.09 -11.24 4.08
C THR A 207 8.49 -10.66 3.86
N TRP A 208 8.60 -9.64 3.01
CA TRP A 208 9.86 -8.95 2.76
C TRP A 208 10.33 -8.11 3.94
N LEU A 209 9.44 -7.33 4.56
CA LEU A 209 9.76 -6.55 5.76
C LEU A 209 10.24 -7.43 6.91
N MET A 210 9.72 -8.66 7.02
CA MET A 210 10.17 -9.64 8.01
C MET A 210 11.52 -10.28 7.66
N ALA A 211 11.83 -10.46 6.38
CA ALA A 211 13.01 -11.19 5.93
C ALA A 211 14.27 -10.31 5.83
N VAL A 212 14.12 -9.04 5.45
CA VAL A 212 15.23 -8.09 5.40
C VAL A 212 15.38 -7.48 6.78
N GLN A 213 16.62 -7.33 7.28
CA GLN A 213 16.90 -6.39 8.39
C GLN A 213 16.56 -4.99 7.87
N SER A 214 15.29 -4.63 7.98
CA SER A 214 14.68 -3.51 7.30
C SER A 214 15.42 -2.24 7.67
N THR A 215 16.11 -1.64 6.70
CA THR A 215 16.74 -0.33 6.89
C THR A 215 15.66 0.73 7.08
N VAL A 216 15.98 1.84 7.76
CA VAL A 216 15.04 2.96 7.95
C VAL A 216 14.50 3.46 6.60
N SER A 217 15.39 3.61 5.59
CA SER A 217 15.03 3.98 4.21
C SER A 217 13.98 3.04 3.59
N SER A 218 14.11 1.74 3.81
CA SER A 218 13.17 0.73 3.31
C SER A 218 11.76 0.89 3.88
N GLN A 219 11.65 1.15 5.18
CA GLN A 219 10.37 1.31 5.85
C GLN A 219 9.68 2.63 5.44
N GLU A 220 10.45 3.69 5.20
CA GLU A 220 9.92 4.94 4.65
C GLU A 220 9.40 4.78 3.23
N GLN A 221 10.06 3.98 2.39
CA GLN A 221 9.56 3.65 1.06
C GLN A 221 8.23 2.90 1.15
N VAL A 222 8.09 1.97 2.10
CA VAL A 222 6.81 1.30 2.38
C VAL A 222 5.73 2.30 2.80
N ALA A 223 6.03 3.23 3.70
CA ALA A 223 5.10 4.30 4.04
C ALA A 223 4.67 5.09 2.80
N GLY A 224 5.60 5.41 1.89
CA GLY A 224 5.29 6.05 0.61
C GLY A 224 4.37 5.23 -0.31
N ILE A 225 4.48 3.90 -0.30
CA ILE A 225 3.57 3.00 -1.03
C ILE A 225 2.16 3.07 -0.42
N LEU A 226 2.07 2.92 0.90
CA LEU A 226 0.81 2.92 1.64
C LEU A 226 0.09 4.27 1.48
N SER A 227 0.81 5.38 1.58
CA SER A 227 0.30 6.74 1.31
C SER A 227 -0.26 6.88 -0.11
N ALA A 228 0.45 6.37 -1.12
CA ALA A 228 -0.03 6.43 -2.50
C ALA A 228 -1.30 5.59 -2.71
N TRP A 229 -1.40 4.44 -2.05
CA TRP A 229 -2.58 3.58 -2.08
C TRP A 229 -3.77 4.23 -1.36
N LEU A 230 -3.55 4.82 -0.18
CA LEU A 230 -4.55 5.62 0.54
C LEU A 230 -5.09 6.74 -0.35
N HIS A 231 -4.22 7.54 -0.96
CA HIS A 231 -4.63 8.62 -1.86
C HIS A 231 -5.51 8.11 -3.02
N ARG A 232 -5.18 6.91 -3.56
CA ARG A 232 -6.00 6.30 -4.62
C ARG A 232 -7.37 5.89 -4.11
N ILE A 233 -7.45 5.23 -2.95
CA ILE A 233 -8.69 4.76 -2.33
C ILE A 233 -9.62 5.94 -2.04
N VAL A 234 -9.09 7.03 -1.47
CA VAL A 234 -9.83 8.26 -1.20
C VAL A 234 -10.40 8.85 -2.48
N LYS A 235 -9.59 8.94 -3.55
CA LYS A 235 -10.06 9.41 -4.85
C LYS A 235 -11.16 8.54 -5.46
N THR A 236 -11.20 7.23 -5.17
CA THR A 236 -12.25 6.33 -5.65
C THR A 236 -13.47 6.24 -4.74
N GLY A 237 -13.39 6.70 -3.49
CA GLY A 237 -14.50 6.61 -2.52
C GLY A 237 -14.78 5.20 -2.00
N ASP A 238 -13.83 4.26 -2.12
CA ASP A 238 -14.06 2.84 -1.78
C ASP A 238 -13.77 2.55 -0.30
N ALA A 239 -14.83 2.50 0.52
CA ALA A 239 -14.71 2.24 1.95
C ALA A 239 -14.24 0.82 2.28
N SER A 240 -14.48 -0.16 1.41
CA SER A 240 -14.08 -1.55 1.64
C SER A 240 -12.57 -1.70 1.51
N GLN A 241 -11.98 -1.08 0.49
CA GLN A 241 -10.52 -1.05 0.31
C GLN A 241 -9.82 -0.26 1.41
N LEU A 242 -10.44 0.82 1.89
CA LEU A 242 -9.92 1.56 3.03
C LEU A 242 -9.79 0.63 4.25
N ALA A 243 -10.85 -0.10 4.61
CA ALA A 243 -10.83 -1.00 5.77
C ALA A 243 -9.72 -2.07 5.67
N ILE A 244 -9.54 -2.67 4.50
CA ILE A 244 -8.46 -3.66 4.25
C ILE A 244 -7.08 -3.01 4.44
N LEU A 245 -6.87 -1.82 3.88
CA LEU A 245 -5.59 -1.13 3.98
C LEU A 245 -5.29 -0.68 5.42
N THR A 246 -6.28 -0.15 6.13
CA THR A 246 -6.11 0.30 7.51
C THR A 246 -5.83 -0.87 8.45
N GLN A 247 -6.49 -2.02 8.24
CA GLN A 247 -6.19 -3.25 8.98
C GLN A 247 -4.75 -3.73 8.73
N TYR A 248 -4.29 -3.64 7.48
CA TYR A 248 -2.91 -4.01 7.13
C TYR A 248 -1.89 -3.06 7.79
N ILE A 249 -2.12 -1.75 7.77
CA ILE A 249 -1.25 -0.78 8.46
C ILE A 249 -1.18 -1.07 9.96
N ASP A 250 -2.32 -1.30 10.62
CA ASP A 250 -2.38 -1.67 12.03
C ASP A 250 -1.59 -2.95 12.35
N GLN A 251 -1.67 -3.96 11.47
CA GLN A 251 -0.88 -5.19 11.62
C GLN A 251 0.63 -4.93 11.49
N LEU A 252 1.06 -4.09 10.54
CA LEU A 252 2.47 -3.74 10.38
C LEU A 252 3.02 -2.98 11.60
N VAL A 253 2.24 -2.04 12.14
CA VAL A 253 2.61 -1.30 13.36
C VAL A 253 2.72 -2.24 14.56
N LYS A 254 1.73 -3.11 14.78
CA LYS A 254 1.73 -4.09 15.88
C LYS A 254 2.89 -5.08 15.82
N LYS A 255 3.34 -5.43 14.61
CA LYS A 255 4.51 -6.29 14.39
C LYS A 255 5.84 -5.54 14.50
N GLY A 256 5.83 -4.22 14.71
CA GLY A 256 7.04 -3.41 14.79
C GLY A 256 7.78 -3.28 13.45
N LEU A 257 7.08 -3.45 12.33
CA LEU A 257 7.67 -3.43 10.98
C LEU A 257 7.81 -2.04 10.38
N LEU A 258 7.29 -1.02 11.06
CA LEU A 258 7.36 0.38 10.66
C LEU A 258 8.02 1.21 11.76
N THR A 259 8.98 2.06 11.38
CA THR A 259 9.59 3.06 12.26
C THR A 259 8.60 4.15 12.64
N GLU A 260 8.89 4.85 13.73
CA GLU A 260 8.17 6.07 14.12
C GLU A 260 8.13 7.11 12.98
N GLN A 261 9.22 7.26 12.22
CA GLN A 261 9.28 8.17 11.07
C GLN A 261 8.35 7.73 9.94
N ALA A 262 8.34 6.43 9.59
CA ALA A 262 7.42 5.88 8.60
C ALA A 262 5.94 6.08 9.02
N ILE A 263 5.62 5.89 10.30
CA ILE A 263 4.28 6.10 10.84
C ILE A 263 3.91 7.58 10.80
N THR A 264 4.85 8.48 11.11
CA THR A 264 4.65 9.94 11.02
C THR A 264 4.30 10.37 9.59
N ILE A 265 4.95 9.78 8.57
CA ILE A 265 4.63 10.02 7.15
C ILE A 265 3.20 9.60 6.84
N ILE A 266 2.78 8.41 7.32
CA ILE A 266 1.41 7.91 7.11
C ILE A 266 0.38 8.83 7.79
N ILE A 267 0.67 9.29 9.01
CA ILE A 267 -0.20 10.20 9.77
C ILE A 267 -0.35 11.55 9.08
N ALA A 268 0.74 12.11 8.57
CA ALA A 268 0.72 13.35 7.80
C ALA A 268 -0.13 13.21 6.53
N GLU A 269 -0.01 12.10 5.81
CA GLU A 269 -0.82 11.82 4.62
C GLU A 269 -2.30 11.64 4.97
N CYS A 270 -2.62 10.90 6.04
CA CYS A 270 -4.00 10.74 6.51
C CYS A 270 -4.65 12.09 6.84
N ASN A 271 -3.91 13.00 7.49
CA ASN A 271 -4.37 14.36 7.76
C ASN A 271 -4.64 15.15 6.48
N TYR A 272 -3.71 15.09 5.52
CA TYR A 272 -3.87 15.75 4.23
C TYR A 272 -5.11 15.23 3.47
N LEU A 273 -5.26 13.91 3.39
CA LEU A 273 -6.37 13.26 2.69
C LEU A 273 -7.71 13.52 3.38
N ALA A 274 -7.78 13.47 4.71
CA ALA A 274 -8.98 13.82 5.46
C ALA A 274 -9.37 15.29 5.23
N GLY A 275 -8.38 16.20 5.24
CA GLY A 275 -8.61 17.61 4.93
C GLY A 275 -9.14 17.83 3.51
N MET A 276 -8.57 17.16 2.51
CA MET A 276 -9.02 17.25 1.12
C MET A 276 -10.44 16.69 0.94
N ASP A 277 -10.70 15.51 1.52
CA ASP A 277 -11.94 14.77 1.37
C ASP A 277 -13.10 15.39 2.17
N SER A 278 -12.80 16.11 3.26
CA SER A 278 -13.79 16.82 4.10
C SER A 278 -14.65 17.84 3.33
N ARG A 279 -14.12 18.34 2.20
CA ARG A 279 -14.81 19.27 1.29
C ARG A 279 -15.83 18.59 0.40
N ASN A 280 -15.80 17.26 0.30
CA ASN A 280 -16.77 16.50 -0.47
C ASN A 280 -17.96 16.11 0.41
N PRO A 281 -19.18 16.64 0.15
CA PRO A 281 -20.33 16.37 0.99
C PRO A 281 -20.80 14.91 0.95
N TYR A 282 -20.49 14.20 -0.13
CA TYR A 282 -20.89 12.81 -0.34
C TYR A 282 -19.84 11.81 0.14
N SER A 283 -18.66 12.27 0.55
CA SER A 283 -17.64 11.33 1.00
C SER A 283 -17.99 10.75 2.35
N ARG A 284 -17.89 9.42 2.43
CA ARG A 284 -18.05 8.64 3.66
C ARG A 284 -16.70 8.28 4.30
N LEU A 285 -15.58 8.65 3.65
CA LEU A 285 -14.24 8.19 4.03
C LEU A 285 -13.57 9.09 5.05
N THR A 286 -13.84 10.40 5.04
CA THR A 286 -13.14 11.37 5.91
C THR A 286 -13.13 10.94 7.37
N GLY A 287 -14.30 10.59 7.92
CA GLY A 287 -14.41 10.13 9.31
C GLY A 287 -13.66 8.82 9.58
N ALA A 288 -13.65 7.89 8.61
CA ALA A 288 -12.90 6.65 8.74
C ALA A 288 -11.38 6.89 8.72
N ILE A 289 -10.89 7.73 7.82
CA ILE A 289 -9.47 8.12 7.73
C ILE A 289 -9.03 8.80 9.03
N SER A 290 -9.81 9.77 9.53
CA SER A 290 -9.50 10.45 10.79
C SER A 290 -9.52 9.49 11.98
N MET A 291 -10.44 8.51 12.01
CA MET A 291 -10.44 7.49 13.05
C MET A 291 -9.17 6.64 13.02
N THR A 292 -8.80 6.12 11.85
CA THR A 292 -7.56 5.35 11.69
C THR A 292 -6.34 6.17 12.10
N ASN A 293 -6.31 7.45 11.71
CA ASN A 293 -5.20 8.33 12.05
C ASN A 293 -5.02 8.51 13.57
N LEU A 294 -6.14 8.72 14.28
CA LEU A 294 -6.14 8.82 15.74
C LEU A 294 -5.74 7.48 16.38
N GLU A 295 -6.24 6.34 15.88
CA GLU A 295 -5.90 5.01 16.39
C GLU A 295 -4.40 4.71 16.24
N LEU A 296 -3.80 5.03 15.08
CA LEU A 296 -2.36 4.90 14.88
C LEU A 296 -1.56 5.81 15.82
N ALA A 297 -1.98 7.06 15.99
CA ALA A 297 -1.31 8.00 16.86
C ALA A 297 -1.36 7.61 18.36
N VAL A 298 -2.46 6.99 18.82
CA VAL A 298 -2.55 6.44 20.19
C VAL A 298 -1.54 5.32 20.41
N GLN A 299 -1.34 4.44 19.42
CA GLN A 299 -0.41 3.32 19.53
C GLN A 299 1.05 3.78 19.71
N MET A 300 1.42 4.90 19.09
CA MET A 300 2.77 5.45 19.20
C MET A 300 3.12 5.98 20.58
N ARG A 301 2.11 6.40 21.37
CA ARG A 301 2.30 7.05 22.68
C ARG A 301 3.22 8.28 22.67
N THR A 302 3.45 8.89 21.50
CA THR A 302 4.20 10.14 21.33
C THR A 302 3.24 11.32 21.29
N VAL A 303 3.39 12.27 22.21
CA VAL A 303 2.48 13.42 22.38
C VAL A 303 2.48 14.36 21.17
N SER A 304 3.63 14.54 20.51
CA SER A 304 3.74 15.35 19.29
C SER A 304 2.95 14.75 18.13
N ILE A 305 3.11 13.45 17.88
CA ILE A 305 2.37 12.69 16.86
C ILE A 305 0.87 12.70 17.17
N TRP A 306 0.50 12.49 18.43
CA TRP A 306 -0.89 12.59 18.88
C TRP A 306 -1.50 13.95 18.58
N ARG A 307 -0.80 15.04 18.94
CA ARG A 307 -1.25 16.40 18.66
C ARG A 307 -1.45 16.63 17.16
N GLN A 308 -0.49 16.21 16.34
CA GLN A 308 -0.60 16.32 14.88
C GLN A 308 -1.84 15.59 14.34
N ALA A 309 -2.16 14.39 14.84
CA ALA A 309 -3.34 13.66 14.41
C ALA A 309 -4.66 14.33 14.86
N VAL A 310 -4.70 14.83 16.10
CA VAL A 310 -5.86 15.56 16.63
C VAL A 310 -6.09 16.87 15.86
N ASP A 311 -5.05 17.67 15.66
CA ASP A 311 -5.14 18.95 14.95
C ASP A 311 -5.64 18.76 13.51
N GLY A 312 -5.16 17.71 12.82
CA GLY A 312 -5.61 17.40 11.46
C GLY A 312 -7.06 16.89 11.38
N ALA A 313 -7.49 16.05 12.33
CA ALA A 313 -8.90 15.65 12.44
C ALA A 313 -9.82 16.84 12.77
N GLY A 314 -9.36 17.73 13.67
CA GLY A 314 -10.04 18.98 14.00
C GLY A 314 -10.15 19.93 12.81
N GLN A 315 -9.08 20.06 12.02
CA GLN A 315 -9.09 20.86 10.79
C GLN A 315 -10.06 20.29 9.76
N ALA A 316 -10.08 18.97 9.54
CA ALA A 316 -11.03 18.32 8.63
C ALA A 316 -12.49 18.55 9.08
N ALA A 317 -12.77 18.43 10.38
CA ALA A 317 -14.10 18.69 10.94
C ALA A 317 -14.53 20.16 10.75
N ARG A 318 -13.65 21.12 11.07
CA ARG A 318 -13.91 22.55 10.85
C ARG A 318 -14.15 22.88 9.38
N LEU A 319 -13.36 22.32 8.46
CA LEU A 319 -13.54 22.52 7.02
C LEU A 319 -14.89 21.98 6.52
N ALA A 320 -15.32 20.82 7.01
CA ALA A 320 -16.63 20.25 6.67
C ALA A 320 -17.78 21.13 7.20
N ILE A 321 -17.71 21.54 8.47
CA ILE A 321 -18.71 22.39 9.14
C ILE A 321 -18.71 23.82 8.58
N ALA A 322 -17.58 24.31 8.04
CA ALA A 322 -17.55 25.61 7.36
C ALA A 322 -18.48 25.65 6.15
N GLN A 323 -18.75 24.50 5.53
CA GLN A 323 -19.52 24.39 4.30
C GLN A 323 -20.96 23.88 4.52
N ARG A 324 -21.24 23.30 5.69
CA ARG A 324 -22.43 22.49 5.98
C ARG A 324 -22.79 22.56 7.47
N THR A 325 -23.98 22.12 7.84
CA THR A 325 -24.38 22.11 9.26
C THR A 325 -23.62 21.06 10.07
N LEU A 326 -23.49 21.28 11.38
CA LEU A 326 -22.87 20.32 12.31
C LEU A 326 -23.54 18.94 12.23
N THR A 327 -24.86 18.90 12.14
CA THR A 327 -25.67 17.68 11.99
C THR A 327 -25.29 16.88 10.74
N GLU A 328 -25.17 17.55 9.59
CA GLU A 328 -24.83 16.89 8.32
C GLU A 328 -23.38 16.38 8.31
N CYS A 329 -22.48 17.08 9.01
CA CYS A 329 -21.06 16.77 9.09
C CYS A 329 -20.65 15.98 10.32
N PHE A 330 -21.61 15.54 11.15
CA PHE A 330 -21.29 14.87 12.41
C PHE A 330 -20.37 13.66 12.20
N ALA A 331 -20.55 12.92 11.10
CA ALA A 331 -19.70 11.79 10.74
C ALA A 331 -18.21 12.14 10.57
N VAL A 332 -17.87 13.38 10.21
CA VAL A 332 -16.50 13.88 10.04
C VAL A 332 -15.87 14.23 11.38
N GLY A 333 -16.63 14.88 12.28
CA GLY A 333 -16.16 15.23 13.63
C GLY A 333 -16.24 14.07 14.64
N TYR A 334 -17.06 13.07 14.36
CA TYR A 334 -17.27 11.89 15.19
C TYR A 334 -16.00 11.23 15.74
N PRO A 335 -14.93 11.04 14.93
CA PRO A 335 -13.71 10.39 15.42
C PRO A 335 -13.07 11.09 16.62
N LEU A 336 -13.13 12.43 16.67
CA LEU A 336 -12.64 13.19 17.83
C LEU A 336 -13.43 12.83 19.08
N PHE A 337 -14.76 12.90 19.00
CA PHE A 337 -15.63 12.61 20.13
C PHE A 337 -15.51 11.16 20.60
N GLU A 338 -15.51 10.21 19.67
CA GLU A 338 -15.41 8.79 19.97
C GLU A 338 -14.05 8.41 20.57
N MET A 339 -12.95 8.95 20.05
CA MET A 339 -11.64 8.72 20.62
C MET A 339 -11.50 9.35 22.00
N GLY A 340 -12.07 10.54 22.20
CA GLY A 340 -12.15 11.19 23.51
C GLY A 340 -12.92 10.37 24.55
N ARG A 341 -14.06 9.80 24.14
CA ARG A 341 -14.85 8.89 24.98
C ARG A 341 -14.04 7.66 25.39
N ARG A 342 -13.34 7.02 24.44
CA ARG A 342 -12.50 5.84 24.70
C ARG A 342 -11.38 6.17 25.69
N LEU A 343 -10.68 7.29 25.50
CA LEU A 343 -9.63 7.77 26.40
C LEU A 343 -10.18 8.10 27.80
N LEU A 344 -11.35 8.75 27.88
CA LEU A 344 -11.99 9.05 29.17
C LEU A 344 -12.34 7.77 29.94
N ILE A 345 -12.95 6.78 29.28
CA ILE A 345 -13.28 5.50 29.93
C ILE A 345 -12.00 4.81 30.40
N ALA A 346 -10.96 4.78 29.55
CA ALA A 346 -9.68 4.19 29.91
C ALA A 346 -9.05 4.91 31.11
N GLU A 347 -9.16 6.23 31.20
CA GLU A 347 -8.67 7.02 32.33
C GLU A 347 -9.47 6.75 33.62
N LEU A 348 -10.80 6.67 33.50
CA LEU A 348 -11.67 6.38 34.65
C LEU A 348 -11.48 4.95 35.19
N ASN A 349 -11.20 3.99 34.31
CA ASN A 349 -10.96 2.60 34.68
C ASN A 349 -9.52 2.33 35.17
N ALA A 350 -8.57 3.25 34.96
CA ALA A 350 -7.17 3.07 35.34
C ALA A 350 -6.93 3.11 36.86
N GLY A 351 -7.92 3.58 37.65
CA GLY A 351 -7.80 3.70 39.09
C GLY A 351 -6.66 4.65 39.52
N PRO A 352 -5.78 4.25 40.47
CA PRO A 352 -4.69 5.10 40.96
C PRO A 352 -3.49 5.19 40.02
N LEU A 353 -3.39 4.36 38.98
CA LEU A 353 -2.27 4.38 38.04
C LEU A 353 -2.35 5.62 37.15
N GLN A 354 -1.38 6.52 37.28
CA GLN A 354 -1.27 7.71 36.44
C GLN A 354 -0.55 7.36 35.13
N ASP A 355 -1.28 7.46 34.02
CA ASP A 355 -0.72 7.38 32.67
C ASP A 355 -0.58 8.80 32.11
N SER A 356 0.64 9.35 32.16
CA SER A 356 0.93 10.74 31.76
C SER A 356 0.58 11.01 30.29
N PHE A 357 0.84 10.04 29.40
CA PHE A 357 0.45 10.16 27.99
C PHE A 357 -1.07 10.23 27.85
N ARG A 358 -1.82 9.33 28.50
CA ARG A 358 -3.28 9.28 28.40
C ARG A 358 -3.95 10.57 28.87
N GLN A 359 -3.48 11.12 29.98
CA GLN A 359 -3.97 12.39 30.51
C GLN A 359 -3.71 13.55 29.57
N GLN A 360 -2.49 13.66 29.04
CA GLN A 360 -2.14 14.68 28.05
C GLN A 360 -2.92 14.49 26.74
N ALA A 361 -3.11 13.25 26.30
CA ALA A 361 -3.82 12.92 25.09
C ALA A 361 -5.30 13.33 25.19
N LEU A 362 -5.95 12.95 26.30
CA LEU A 362 -7.34 13.34 26.60
C LEU A 362 -7.47 14.86 26.70
N TYR A 363 -6.53 15.54 27.35
CA TYR A 363 -6.54 17.01 27.44
C TYR A 363 -6.47 17.69 26.06
N VAL A 364 -5.53 17.26 25.21
CA VAL A 364 -5.38 17.79 23.84
C VAL A 364 -6.66 17.60 23.05
N LEU A 365 -7.27 16.42 23.12
CA LEU A 365 -8.50 16.12 22.40
C LEU A 365 -9.71 16.89 22.93
N VAL A 366 -9.87 17.00 24.25
CA VAL A 366 -10.94 17.82 24.86
C VAL A 366 -10.81 19.26 24.40
N ARG A 367 -9.60 19.83 24.40
CA ARG A 367 -9.35 21.19 23.91
C ARG A 367 -9.77 21.35 22.46
N GLU A 368 -9.44 20.39 21.59
CA GLU A 368 -9.83 20.43 20.17
C GLU A 368 -11.34 20.34 19.99
N CYS A 369 -12.03 19.48 20.74
CA CYS A 369 -13.49 19.38 20.73
C CYS A 369 -14.15 20.70 21.16
N LEU A 370 -13.59 21.38 22.18
CA LEU A 370 -14.08 22.67 22.65
C LEU A 370 -13.87 23.78 21.62
N GLN A 371 -12.73 23.79 20.93
CA GLN A 371 -12.49 24.71 19.81
C GLN A 371 -13.48 24.47 18.66
N LEU A 372 -13.85 23.21 18.40
CA LEU A 372 -14.88 22.88 17.40
C LEU A 372 -16.26 23.39 17.82
N ILE A 373 -16.64 23.22 19.10
CA ILE A 373 -17.90 23.76 19.66
C ILE A 373 -17.92 25.29 19.57
N GLU A 374 -16.82 25.95 19.93
CA GLU A 374 -16.69 27.40 19.83
C GLU A 374 -16.80 27.87 18.37
N PHE A 375 -16.18 27.16 17.44
CA PHE A 375 -16.27 27.44 16.01
C PHE A 375 -17.72 27.38 15.51
N VAL A 376 -18.48 26.34 15.87
CA VAL A 376 -19.91 26.22 15.54
C VAL A 376 -20.72 27.36 16.17
N GLY A 377 -20.44 27.70 17.43
CA GLY A 377 -21.13 28.80 18.11
C GLY A 377 -20.88 30.17 17.46
N ARG A 378 -19.70 30.39 16.88
CA ARG A 378 -19.39 31.60 16.10
C ARG A 378 -20.13 31.66 14.76
N GLN A 379 -20.49 30.53 14.18
CA GLN A 379 -21.32 30.49 12.96
C GLN A 379 -22.78 30.79 13.27
N ASN A 380 -23.28 30.40 14.45
CA ASN A 380 -24.66 30.59 14.87
C ASN A 380 -24.73 31.30 16.24
N PHE A 381 -24.73 32.64 16.22
CA PHE A 381 -24.74 33.47 17.43
C PHE A 381 -25.94 33.27 18.39
N ALA A 382 -26.99 32.61 17.93
CA ALA A 382 -28.17 32.28 18.73
C ALA A 382 -28.01 31.01 19.58
N VAL A 383 -26.99 30.19 19.32
CA VAL A 383 -26.84 28.86 19.91
C VAL A 383 -25.75 28.87 20.97
N THR A 384 -26.06 28.39 22.17
CA THR A 384 -25.07 28.30 23.25
C THR A 384 -24.19 27.06 23.09
N ALA A 385 -23.03 27.06 23.75
CA ALA A 385 -22.17 25.87 23.80
C ALA A 385 -22.89 24.64 24.41
N ALA A 386 -23.87 24.85 25.29
CA ALA A 386 -24.68 23.76 25.87
C ALA A 386 -25.57 23.11 24.81
N ASP A 387 -26.24 23.94 24.00
CA ASP A 387 -27.13 23.48 22.92
C ASP A 387 -26.34 22.71 21.85
N ILE A 388 -25.11 23.16 21.52
CA ILE A 388 -24.22 22.46 20.58
C ILE A 388 -23.79 21.09 21.14
N ILE A 389 -23.44 21.02 22.43
CA ILE A 389 -23.08 19.75 23.09
C ILE A 389 -24.28 18.80 23.14
N GLU A 390 -25.48 19.31 23.38
CA GLU A 390 -26.71 18.53 23.33
C GLU A 390 -27.00 18.02 21.91
N GLN A 391 -26.82 18.86 20.88
CA GLN A 391 -26.94 18.45 19.48
C GLN A 391 -25.95 17.33 19.14
N ILE A 392 -24.68 17.47 19.54
CA ILE A 392 -23.65 16.43 19.42
C ILE A 392 -24.11 15.15 20.09
N TYR A 393 -24.63 15.23 21.32
CA TYR A 393 -25.13 14.07 22.06
C TYR A 393 -26.23 13.35 21.28
N LEU A 394 -27.24 14.10 20.79
CA LEU A 394 -28.38 13.56 20.06
C LEU A 394 -27.97 12.90 18.74
N ASP A 395 -27.05 13.50 17.98
CA ASP A 395 -26.56 12.93 16.73
C ASP A 395 -25.67 11.70 16.95
N TRP A 396 -24.94 11.69 18.07
CA TRP A 396 -24.08 10.58 18.44
C TRP A 396 -24.86 9.31 18.81
N ILE A 397 -25.91 9.44 19.64
CA ILE A 397 -26.74 8.30 20.06
C ILE A 397 -27.60 7.72 18.93
N LYS A 398 -27.94 8.53 17.90
CA LYS A 398 -28.71 8.06 16.74
C LYS A 398 -27.93 7.11 15.82
N ARG A 399 -26.60 7.04 15.94
CA ARG A 399 -25.80 6.14 15.09
C ARG A 399 -25.96 4.67 15.53
N GLN A 400 -26.27 3.81 14.56
CA GLN A 400 -26.53 2.37 14.79
C GLN A 400 -25.39 1.63 15.50
N GLY A 401 -24.14 2.06 15.33
CA GLY A 401 -22.97 1.45 15.98
C GLY A 401 -22.79 1.78 17.47
N ASN A 402 -23.64 2.63 18.05
CA ASN A 402 -23.49 3.11 19.44
C ASN A 402 -24.53 2.54 20.41
N ALA A 403 -25.31 1.53 19.99
CA ALA A 403 -26.26 0.86 20.85
C ALA A 403 -25.56 0.35 22.12
N GLY A 404 -25.99 0.84 23.29
CA GLY A 404 -25.40 0.49 24.59
C GLY A 404 -24.29 1.43 25.11
N HIS A 405 -23.84 2.41 24.33
CA HIS A 405 -22.79 3.35 24.76
C HIS A 405 -23.32 4.67 25.36
N ASN A 406 -24.64 4.85 25.44
CA ASN A 406 -25.32 6.08 25.88
C ASN A 406 -24.76 6.67 27.18
N LYS A 407 -24.50 5.83 28.20
CA LYS A 407 -23.95 6.28 29.49
C LYS A 407 -22.56 6.88 29.33
N SER A 408 -21.69 6.26 28.54
CA SER A 408 -20.33 6.73 28.33
C SER A 408 -20.26 7.97 27.41
N ILE A 409 -21.14 8.05 26.41
CA ILE A 409 -21.30 9.22 25.57
C ILE A 409 -21.74 10.42 26.43
N LYS A 410 -22.77 10.23 27.27
CA LYS A 410 -23.25 11.25 28.21
C LYS A 410 -22.14 11.75 29.14
N LYS A 411 -21.31 10.84 29.69
CA LYS A 411 -20.16 11.21 30.53
C LYS A 411 -19.16 12.11 29.80
N PHE A 412 -18.86 11.80 28.54
CA PHE A 412 -17.94 12.62 27.76
C PHE A 412 -18.53 14.00 27.43
N CYS A 413 -19.82 14.07 27.05
CA CYS A 413 -20.51 15.35 26.87
C CYS A 413 -20.54 16.20 28.16
N GLN A 414 -20.74 15.56 29.32
CA GLN A 414 -20.67 16.22 30.63
C GLN A 414 -19.27 16.79 30.90
N LEU A 415 -18.21 16.03 30.58
CA LEU A 415 -16.83 16.51 30.69
C LEU A 415 -16.60 17.77 29.83
N LEU A 416 -17.05 17.75 28.57
CA LEU A 416 -16.95 18.92 27.68
C LEU A 416 -17.69 20.12 28.27
N PHE A 417 -18.92 19.92 28.78
CA PHE A 417 -19.70 20.98 29.41
C PHE A 417 -19.01 21.56 30.66
N LEU A 418 -18.48 20.71 31.54
CA LEU A 418 -17.74 21.13 32.72
C LEU A 418 -16.49 21.96 32.34
N TYR A 419 -15.73 21.51 31.35
CA TYR A 419 -14.57 22.28 30.85
C TYR A 419 -14.99 23.61 30.22
N CYS A 420 -16.04 23.65 29.40
CA CYS A 420 -16.61 24.88 28.84
C CYS A 420 -16.92 25.91 29.96
N THR A 421 -17.63 25.47 31.01
CA THR A 421 -18.02 26.38 32.11
C THR A 421 -16.81 26.86 32.91
N ARG A 422 -15.81 26.00 33.14
CA ARG A 422 -14.57 26.35 33.84
C ARG A 422 -13.73 27.34 33.02
N ILE A 423 -13.57 27.13 31.72
CA ILE A 423 -12.86 28.07 30.83
C ILE A 423 -13.55 29.43 30.80
N LYS A 424 -14.89 29.48 30.66
CA LYS A 424 -15.63 30.75 30.70
C LYS A 424 -15.51 31.46 32.05
N ARG A 425 -15.50 30.73 33.17
CA ARG A 425 -15.28 31.30 34.51
C ARG A 425 -13.85 31.82 34.67
N ARG A 426 -12.84 31.09 34.18
CA ARG A 426 -11.44 31.53 34.17
C ARG A 426 -11.25 32.75 33.27
N GLN A 427 -11.84 32.78 32.07
CA GLN A 427 -11.83 33.96 31.18
C GLN A 427 -12.44 35.17 31.86
N LYS A 428 -13.63 35.04 32.48
CA LYS A 428 -14.26 36.14 33.24
C LYS A 428 -13.38 36.65 34.40
N ARG A 429 -12.63 35.76 35.06
CA ARG A 429 -11.66 36.12 36.11
C ARG A 429 -10.39 36.73 35.53
N ALA A 430 -9.86 36.22 34.42
CA ALA A 430 -8.66 36.74 33.75
C ALA A 430 -8.90 38.11 33.11
N THR A 431 -10.10 38.38 32.58
CA THR A 431 -10.50 39.73 32.17
C THR A 431 -10.72 40.67 33.36
N ALA A 432 -10.87 40.14 34.57
CA ALA A 432 -10.94 40.93 35.80
C ALA A 432 -9.54 41.14 36.45
N ASP A 433 -8.61 40.19 36.29
CA ASP A 433 -7.33 40.13 37.02
C ASP A 433 -6.06 40.15 36.13
N GLY A 434 -6.18 40.26 34.80
CA GLY A 434 -5.03 40.45 33.89
C GLY A 434 -4.03 39.28 33.79
N ALA A 435 -4.43 38.04 34.09
CA ALA A 435 -3.52 36.89 34.14
C ALA A 435 -3.54 36.00 32.87
N ASP A 436 -2.35 35.46 32.54
CA ASP A 436 -1.97 34.82 31.28
C ASP A 436 -2.58 33.41 31.04
N PHE A 437 -2.89 33.11 29.77
CA PHE A 437 -3.82 32.03 29.35
C PHE A 437 -3.20 30.62 29.21
N ASN A 438 -1.90 30.45 29.48
CA ASN A 438 -1.09 29.36 28.91
C ASN A 438 -0.66 28.21 29.86
N THR A 439 -1.14 28.11 31.10
CA THR A 439 -0.76 27.01 31.99
C THR A 439 -1.59 25.74 31.72
N GLY A 440 -0.95 24.73 31.12
CA GLY A 440 -1.51 23.40 30.91
C GLY A 440 -1.60 22.61 32.20
N GLU A 441 -2.76 22.63 32.85
CA GLU A 441 -3.08 21.73 33.95
C GLU A 441 -3.97 20.59 33.44
N GLY A 442 -3.51 19.35 33.64
CA GLY A 442 -4.29 18.14 33.36
C GLY A 442 -5.54 18.02 34.26
N ILE A 443 -6.28 16.93 34.09
CA ILE A 443 -7.46 16.61 34.92
C ILE A 443 -7.01 16.45 36.37
N THR A 444 -7.52 17.31 37.26
CA THR A 444 -7.12 17.30 38.67
C THR A 444 -7.86 16.21 39.46
N ALA A 445 -7.33 15.82 40.62
CA ALA A 445 -8.00 14.88 41.53
C ALA A 445 -9.40 15.38 41.94
N ALA A 446 -9.60 16.70 42.04
CA ALA A 446 -10.89 17.32 42.31
C ALA A 446 -11.90 17.10 41.17
N ASP A 447 -11.46 17.12 39.91
CA ASP A 447 -12.34 16.85 38.76
C ASP A 447 -12.80 15.38 38.77
N ARG A 448 -11.92 14.46 39.15
CA ARG A 448 -12.26 13.04 39.34
C ARG A 448 -13.28 12.85 40.47
N GLU A 449 -13.10 13.53 41.60
CA GLU A 449 -14.06 13.50 42.71
C GLU A 449 -15.40 14.14 42.36
N GLN A 450 -15.42 15.22 41.59
CA GLN A 450 -16.65 15.89 41.21
C GLN A 450 -17.48 15.02 40.24
N LEU A 451 -16.82 14.28 39.35
CA LEU A 451 -17.45 13.24 38.54
C LEU A 451 -17.97 12.06 39.38
N LYS A 452 -17.31 11.73 40.51
CA LYS A 452 -17.81 10.75 41.49
C LYS A 452 -19.05 11.26 42.23
N LYS A 453 -19.00 12.47 42.79
CA LYS A 453 -20.07 13.11 43.60
C LYS A 453 -21.38 13.32 42.84
N LEU A 454 -21.32 13.47 41.52
CA LEU A 454 -22.51 13.55 40.67
C LEU A 454 -23.20 12.18 40.46
N GLY A 455 -22.71 11.09 41.07
CA GLY A 455 -23.33 9.75 41.03
C GLY A 455 -22.96 8.91 39.81
N PHE A 456 -21.84 9.21 39.14
CA PHE A 456 -21.53 8.65 37.81
C PHE A 456 -20.32 7.69 37.78
N ILE A 457 -19.74 7.33 38.93
CA ILE A 457 -18.80 6.21 39.10
C ILE A 457 -19.47 5.28 40.12
N SER A 458 -19.70 4.00 39.76
CA SER A 458 -20.04 3.00 40.76
C SER A 458 -18.78 2.72 41.58
N GLU A 459 -18.96 2.51 42.88
CA GLU A 459 -17.91 2.06 43.81
C GLU A 459 -17.08 0.91 43.23
#